data_AF-A0A1Y6L7Y6-F1
#
_entry.id   AF-A0A1Y6L7Y6-F1
#
_cell.length_a   1.000
_cell.length_b   1.000
_cell.length_c   1.000
_cell.angle_alpha   90.00
_cell.angle_beta   90.00
_cell.angle_gamma   90.00
#
_symmetry.space_group_name_H-M   'P 1'
#
loop_
_entity.id
_entity.type
_entity.pdbx_description
1 polymer ?
#
loop_
_entity_poly.entity_id
_entity_poly.type
_entity_poly.pdbx_seq_one_letter_code
_entity_poly.pdbx_strand_id
1 'polypeptide(L)'
;MTKSSSSTTTSHSSPSSAEIDSTTTELKTLVLASLSAFNQKDFNYTATPAARDFQSRISPNFTAELERVDGVLSWTDLIALWRGLADSMPDARFEVENVDVDVFEYGRASVFVETRSPVKERVRLGHMMVFKVSLVAVNNLSRVERVGVCPTKERQRRIRTCLHCQSHGSVQPREDLRSMWKVAFPWAAKLANSDISALESPSLVKRADVCPVNRPRKGAAPYNEYYPSKYTGARNGQPGTGKGGVQVPAPGDTAHAYEAPSSTDIRGPCPGLNMAANHHFISHDGQTTYNEMVDFAQNVFNWRYDLAAFVATFGIVQDGNVLTGELSIGCNGGQQVPNTGLNTHDKFEADSSITRTDYYLSPNGDNYGVNETLFNYWNDFCNGDFTLECMGPYMRSRYDQSLHTNGNFFNGPLFLFALGTAALPSQSFASYGNEGTPSVSTIAPFWAATRTSTGHYTVAPGTERLPSYWYNRPTSLSFPEIVGQVSDLYQAAGSPAFGGNTGKPDSFVGLEFPQGGIEGGVLKNSTPQGVACLFYQLVTDFIPLSLDNQVLQLSKVGQIFAKSKLTSVFANFGCPAL
;
A
#
# COMPACT_ATOMS: atom_id res chain seq x y z
N MET A 1 19.74 -6.61 68.21
CA MET A 1 18.51 -6.00 68.76
C MET A 1 18.00 -4.98 67.76
N THR A 2 16.73 -5.14 67.43
CA THR A 2 15.94 -4.61 66.32
C THR A 2 15.64 -3.11 66.44
N LYS A 3 15.80 -2.35 65.36
CA LYS A 3 15.15 -1.04 65.17
C LYS A 3 13.78 -1.27 64.53
N SER A 4 12.73 -0.95 65.27
CA SER A 4 11.35 -0.86 64.78
C SER A 4 11.15 0.52 64.17
N SER A 5 10.76 0.54 62.89
CA SER A 5 10.31 1.73 62.15
C SER A 5 8.79 1.86 62.27
N SER A 6 8.31 3.03 62.68
CA SER A 6 6.89 3.40 62.69
C SER A 6 6.35 3.53 61.26
N SER A 7 5.37 2.71 60.88
CA SER A 7 4.52 2.94 59.71
C SER A 7 3.20 3.55 60.16
N THR A 8 2.95 4.80 59.79
CA THR A 8 1.65 5.45 59.92
C THR A 8 0.71 4.84 58.87
N THR A 9 -0.27 4.05 59.29
CA THR A 9 -1.30 3.51 58.41
C THR A 9 -2.40 4.55 58.21
N THR A 10 -2.45 5.21 57.05
CA THR A 10 -3.66 5.92 56.60
C THR A 10 -4.68 4.90 56.13
N SER A 11 -5.83 4.83 56.82
CA SER A 11 -6.99 4.05 56.36
C SER A 11 -7.68 4.81 55.22
N HIS A 12 -7.73 4.23 54.02
CA HIS A 12 -8.50 4.75 52.90
C HIS A 12 -9.73 3.88 52.65
N SER A 13 -10.90 4.51 52.59
CA SER A 13 -12.20 3.89 52.32
C SER A 13 -12.37 3.61 50.82
N SER A 14 -13.02 2.50 50.49
CA SER A 14 -13.45 2.16 49.13
C SER A 14 -14.29 3.27 48.49
N PRO A 15 -14.18 3.50 47.16
CA PRO A 15 -15.03 4.45 46.45
C PRO A 15 -16.51 4.07 46.61
N SER A 16 -17.36 5.08 46.81
CA SER A 16 -18.80 4.89 46.82
C SER A 16 -19.32 4.61 45.41
N SER A 17 -20.47 3.92 45.29
CA SER A 17 -21.14 3.75 43.98
C SER A 17 -21.41 5.08 43.27
N ALA A 18 -21.65 6.16 44.04
CA ALA A 18 -21.84 7.50 43.51
C ALA A 18 -20.60 8.07 42.78
N GLU A 19 -19.38 7.70 43.20
CA GLU A 19 -18.14 8.16 42.55
C GLU A 19 -17.89 7.44 41.22
N ILE A 20 -18.25 6.15 41.13
CA ILE A 20 -18.21 5.38 39.88
C ILE A 20 -19.25 5.92 38.88
N ASP A 21 -20.46 6.23 39.36
CA ASP A 21 -21.53 6.80 38.54
C ASP A 21 -21.17 8.20 38.02
N SER A 22 -20.54 9.04 38.86
CA SER A 22 -20.04 10.35 38.47
C SER A 22 -18.95 10.26 37.39
N THR A 23 -17.96 9.38 37.59
CA THR A 23 -16.87 9.17 36.62
C THR A 23 -17.38 8.64 35.29
N THR A 24 -18.33 7.71 35.34
CA THR A 24 -19.01 7.17 34.15
C THR A 24 -19.73 8.29 33.38
N THR A 25 -20.45 9.17 34.08
CA THR A 25 -21.20 10.27 33.47
C THR A 25 -20.28 11.31 32.82
N GLU A 26 -19.17 11.65 33.48
CA GLU A 26 -18.16 12.57 32.96
C GLU A 26 -17.49 12.02 31.69
N LEU A 27 -17.07 10.75 31.70
CA LEU A 27 -16.46 10.09 30.55
C LEU A 27 -17.40 10.00 29.34
N LYS A 28 -18.68 9.73 29.56
CA LYS A 28 -19.69 9.76 28.49
C LYS A 28 -19.78 11.15 27.86
N THR A 29 -19.80 12.18 28.68
CA THR A 29 -19.90 13.58 28.23
C THR A 29 -18.67 13.98 27.40
N LEU A 30 -17.48 13.64 27.88
CA LEU A 30 -16.21 13.92 27.21
C LEU A 30 -16.10 13.22 25.84
N VAL A 31 -16.44 11.94 25.77
CA VAL A 31 -16.37 11.20 24.49
C VAL A 31 -17.42 11.68 23.49
N LEU A 32 -18.63 12.02 23.94
CA LEU A 32 -19.64 12.64 23.08
C LEU A 32 -19.19 14.02 22.56
N ALA A 33 -18.53 14.83 23.39
CA ALA A 33 -17.96 16.10 22.95
C ALA A 33 -16.90 15.91 21.86
N SER A 34 -16.08 14.86 21.96
CA SER A 34 -15.09 14.53 20.94
C SER A 34 -15.69 14.12 19.60
N LEU A 35 -16.71 13.26 19.62
CA LEU A 35 -17.41 12.85 18.40
C LEU A 35 -18.20 14.01 17.77
N SER A 36 -18.73 14.91 18.60
CA SER A 36 -19.36 16.15 18.12
C SER A 36 -18.36 17.09 17.45
N ALA A 37 -17.16 17.24 18.02
CA ALA A 37 -16.08 18.03 17.41
C ALA A 37 -15.68 17.45 16.04
N PHE A 38 -15.57 16.12 15.93
CA PHE A 38 -15.36 15.46 14.63
C PHE A 38 -16.47 15.79 13.62
N ASN A 39 -17.74 15.66 14.02
CA ASN A 39 -18.88 15.94 13.13
C ASN A 39 -18.91 17.40 12.65
N GLN A 40 -18.33 18.32 13.41
CA GLN A 40 -18.18 19.74 13.06
C GLN A 40 -16.87 20.04 12.32
N LYS A 41 -16.04 19.03 12.06
CA LYS A 41 -14.69 19.15 11.48
C LYS A 41 -13.74 20.03 12.33
N ASP A 42 -13.98 20.11 13.63
CA ASP A 42 -13.13 20.81 14.60
C ASP A 42 -12.06 19.86 15.16
N PHE A 43 -11.04 19.58 14.35
CA PHE A 43 -9.94 18.71 14.74
C PHE A 43 -8.91 19.36 15.68
N ASN A 44 -9.10 20.63 16.00
CA ASN A 44 -8.30 21.34 17.00
C ASN A 44 -9.04 21.47 18.34
N TYR A 45 -10.30 21.02 18.41
CA TYR A 45 -11.13 21.00 19.61
C TYR A 45 -11.32 22.38 20.26
N THR A 46 -11.42 23.42 19.42
CA THR A 46 -11.51 24.81 19.87
C THR A 46 -12.91 25.40 19.79
N ALA A 47 -13.81 24.79 19.01
CA ALA A 47 -15.08 25.37 18.60
C ALA A 47 -16.11 25.45 19.74
N THR A 48 -16.08 24.51 20.69
CA THR A 48 -17.04 24.48 21.81
C THR A 48 -16.33 24.41 23.16
N PRO A 49 -16.96 24.88 24.26
CA PRO A 49 -16.42 24.70 25.61
C PRO A 49 -16.18 23.21 25.96
N ALA A 50 -17.08 22.32 25.52
CA ALA A 50 -16.96 20.90 25.75
C ALA A 50 -15.80 20.26 24.97
N ALA A 51 -15.54 20.70 23.72
CA ALA A 51 -14.39 20.26 22.95
C ALA A 51 -13.07 20.72 23.60
N ARG A 52 -13.00 21.98 24.05
CA ARG A 52 -11.82 22.51 24.76
C ARG A 52 -11.57 21.79 26.08
N ASP A 53 -12.62 21.49 26.83
CA ASP A 53 -12.53 20.72 28.06
C ASP A 53 -12.01 19.30 27.78
N PHE A 54 -12.54 18.62 26.77
CA PHE A 54 -12.03 17.32 26.31
C PHE A 54 -10.54 17.39 25.93
N GLN A 55 -10.15 18.35 25.08
CA GLN A 55 -8.76 18.53 24.64
C GLN A 55 -7.79 18.72 25.81
N SER A 56 -8.19 19.49 26.82
CA SER A 56 -7.35 19.77 27.99
C SER A 56 -7.09 18.54 28.87
N ARG A 57 -7.88 17.47 28.70
CA ARG A 57 -7.87 16.27 29.55
C ARG A 57 -7.18 15.08 28.89
N ILE A 58 -6.74 15.24 27.64
CA ILE A 58 -6.08 14.18 26.89
C ILE A 58 -4.70 13.90 27.49
N SER A 59 -4.51 12.66 27.92
CA SER A 59 -3.22 12.22 28.47
C SER A 59 -2.15 12.16 27.38
N PRO A 60 -0.89 12.49 27.71
CA PRO A 60 0.25 12.20 26.83
C PRO A 60 0.39 10.71 26.46
N ASN A 61 -0.16 9.82 27.29
CA ASN A 61 -0.16 8.37 27.06
C ASN A 61 -1.50 7.86 26.49
N PHE A 62 -2.29 8.73 25.86
CA PHE A 62 -3.54 8.33 25.22
C PHE A 62 -3.29 7.24 24.17
N THR A 63 -4.14 6.21 24.21
CA THR A 63 -4.16 5.13 23.24
C THR A 63 -5.58 4.83 22.79
N ALA A 64 -5.79 4.64 21.50
CA ALA A 64 -7.05 4.19 20.92
C ALA A 64 -6.86 2.92 20.10
N GLU A 65 -7.78 1.97 20.25
CA GLU A 65 -7.87 0.77 19.41
C GLU A 65 -9.16 0.86 18.59
N LEU A 66 -9.05 0.62 17.30
CA LEU A 66 -10.18 0.64 16.39
C LEU A 66 -10.44 -0.76 15.84
N GLU A 67 -11.69 -1.22 15.89
CA GLU A 67 -12.11 -2.58 15.51
C GLU A 67 -11.67 -3.03 14.11
N ARG A 68 -11.31 -2.09 13.22
CA ARG A 68 -10.83 -2.36 11.85
C ARG A 68 -9.54 -1.62 11.48
N VAL A 69 -8.77 -1.17 12.47
CA VAL A 69 -7.41 -0.65 12.27
C VAL A 69 -6.48 -1.47 13.14
N ASP A 70 -5.54 -2.16 12.52
CA ASP A 70 -4.57 -2.98 13.27
C ASP A 70 -3.63 -2.07 14.06
N GLY A 71 -3.48 -2.39 15.35
CA GLY A 71 -2.57 -1.68 16.25
C GLY A 71 -3.25 -0.67 17.18
N VAL A 72 -2.41 0.02 17.95
CA VAL A 72 -2.80 1.00 18.97
C VAL A 72 -2.39 2.39 18.47
N LEU A 73 -3.34 3.31 18.38
CA LEU A 73 -3.13 4.67 17.89
C LEU A 73 -2.83 5.63 19.03
N SER A 74 -1.86 6.53 18.84
CA SER A 74 -1.70 7.70 19.72
C SER A 74 -2.81 8.73 19.47
N TRP A 75 -2.90 9.75 20.32
CA TRP A 75 -3.84 10.86 20.11
C TRP A 75 -3.59 11.57 18.77
N THR A 76 -2.31 11.77 18.44
CA THR A 76 -1.90 12.43 17.20
C THR A 76 -2.33 11.61 15.97
N ASP A 77 -2.14 10.29 16.03
CA ASP A 77 -2.49 9.38 14.93
C ASP A 77 -4.00 9.28 14.75
N LEU A 78 -4.76 9.26 15.86
CA LEU A 78 -6.22 9.26 15.83
C LEU A 78 -6.77 10.53 15.16
N ILE A 79 -6.22 11.71 15.50
CA ILE A 79 -6.65 12.97 14.88
C ILE A 79 -6.24 13.06 13.41
N ALA A 80 -5.06 12.57 13.05
CA ALA A 80 -4.64 12.48 11.65
C ALA A 80 -5.59 11.58 10.83
N LEU A 81 -5.92 10.40 11.37
CA LEU A 81 -6.91 9.49 10.78
C LEU A 81 -8.26 10.19 10.59
N TRP A 82 -8.72 10.93 11.59
CA TRP A 82 -10.00 11.63 11.56
C TRP A 82 -10.05 12.73 10.50
N ARG A 83 -8.97 13.51 10.36
CA ARG A 83 -8.84 14.51 9.28
C ARG A 83 -8.90 13.87 7.91
N GLY A 84 -8.14 12.80 7.69
CA GLY A 84 -8.15 12.07 6.41
C GLY A 84 -9.53 11.52 6.06
N LEU A 85 -10.28 11.02 7.05
CA LEU A 85 -11.66 10.57 6.86
C LEU A 85 -12.59 11.72 6.46
N ALA A 86 -12.48 12.89 7.09
CA ALA A 86 -13.34 14.03 6.77
C ALA A 86 -13.00 14.70 5.43
N ASP A 87 -11.73 14.65 5.00
CA ASP A 87 -11.30 15.12 3.68
C ASP A 87 -11.78 14.19 2.56
N SER A 88 -11.72 12.87 2.80
CA SER A 88 -12.15 11.86 1.83
C SER A 88 -13.67 11.65 1.79
N MET A 89 -14.37 11.89 2.90
CA MET A 89 -15.82 11.76 3.03
C MET A 89 -16.40 12.98 3.76
N PRO A 90 -16.66 14.09 3.05
CA PRO A 90 -17.08 15.35 3.66
C PRO A 90 -18.40 15.28 4.45
N ASP A 91 -19.25 14.30 4.13
CA ASP A 91 -20.56 14.07 4.76
C ASP A 91 -20.51 13.03 5.88
N ALA A 92 -19.34 12.42 6.14
CA ALA A 92 -19.18 11.45 7.21
C ALA A 92 -19.44 12.10 8.57
N ARG A 93 -20.34 11.48 9.34
CA ARG A 93 -20.65 11.88 10.71
C ARG A 93 -20.92 10.65 11.57
N PHE A 94 -20.60 10.74 12.84
CA PHE A 94 -20.98 9.78 13.86
C PHE A 94 -22.41 10.07 14.34
N GLU A 95 -23.31 9.10 14.23
CA GLU A 95 -24.55 9.05 15.00
C GLU A 95 -24.36 8.07 16.15
N VAL A 96 -24.22 8.57 17.37
CA VAL A 96 -23.94 7.71 18.53
C VAL A 96 -25.21 6.96 18.91
N GLU A 97 -25.15 5.63 18.89
CA GLU A 97 -26.26 4.76 19.31
C GLU A 97 -26.17 4.42 20.79
N ASN A 98 -24.96 4.13 21.27
CA ASN A 98 -24.73 3.77 22.66
C ASN A 98 -23.33 4.21 23.11
N VAL A 99 -23.21 4.51 24.40
CA VAL A 99 -21.92 4.73 25.07
C VAL A 99 -21.92 3.96 26.37
N ASP A 100 -21.02 2.99 26.48
CA ASP A 100 -20.79 2.22 27.68
C ASP A 100 -19.42 2.56 28.28
N VAL A 101 -19.31 2.51 29.60
CA VAL A 101 -18.08 2.87 30.31
C VAL A 101 -17.82 1.87 31.40
N ASP A 102 -16.66 1.22 31.31
CA ASP A 102 -16.12 0.36 32.35
C ASP A 102 -15.04 1.12 33.12
N VAL A 103 -15.29 1.46 34.37
CA VAL A 103 -14.30 2.07 35.26
C VAL A 103 -13.55 0.97 36.02
N PHE A 104 -12.21 0.95 35.90
CA PHE A 104 -11.31 -0.02 36.53
C PHE A 104 -10.50 0.59 37.69
N GLU A 105 -9.79 -0.25 38.44
CA GLU A 105 -8.79 0.21 39.40
C GLU A 105 -7.64 1.00 38.72
N TYR A 106 -6.96 1.85 39.50
CA TYR A 106 -5.78 2.64 39.10
C TYR A 106 -6.04 3.83 38.16
N GLY A 107 -7.24 4.44 38.21
CA GLY A 107 -7.57 5.58 37.35
C GLY A 107 -7.65 5.22 35.87
N ARG A 108 -8.04 3.98 35.59
CA ARG A 108 -8.25 3.46 34.23
C ARG A 108 -9.74 3.31 33.97
N ALA A 109 -10.17 3.71 32.78
CA ALA A 109 -11.52 3.41 32.30
C ALA A 109 -11.45 2.96 30.84
N SER A 110 -12.36 2.07 30.42
CA SER A 110 -12.62 1.81 29.01
C SER A 110 -13.94 2.43 28.65
N VAL A 111 -13.94 3.27 27.61
CA VAL A 111 -15.18 3.77 27.02
C VAL A 111 -15.39 3.02 25.71
N PHE A 112 -16.58 2.45 25.58
CA PHE A 112 -17.08 1.79 24.38
C PHE A 112 -18.16 2.67 23.77
N VAL A 113 -17.96 3.09 22.53
CA VAL A 113 -18.96 3.84 21.77
C VAL A 113 -19.43 2.94 20.65
N GLU A 114 -20.74 2.83 20.48
CA GLU A 114 -21.37 2.26 19.29
C GLU A 114 -21.94 3.42 18.46
N THR A 115 -21.60 3.45 17.17
CA THR A 115 -22.07 4.50 16.26
C THR A 115 -22.71 3.91 15.01
N ARG A 116 -23.69 4.63 14.46
CA ARG A 116 -24.29 4.43 13.15
C ARG A 116 -23.80 5.53 12.20
N SER A 117 -23.63 5.18 10.94
CA SER A 117 -23.45 6.17 9.86
C SER A 117 -24.72 6.23 9.02
N PRO A 118 -25.29 7.43 8.77
CA PRO A 118 -26.56 7.59 8.06
C PRO A 118 -26.44 7.59 6.54
N VAL A 119 -25.31 7.21 5.94
CA VAL A 119 -25.17 7.08 4.48
C VAL A 119 -26.03 5.91 3.99
N LYS A 120 -27.31 6.21 3.76
CA LYS A 120 -28.38 5.21 3.74
C LYS A 120 -28.54 4.43 2.44
N GLU A 121 -27.70 4.61 1.41
CA GLU A 121 -27.96 3.91 0.14
C GLU A 121 -26.79 3.44 -0.74
N ARG A 122 -25.51 3.57 -0.34
CA ARG A 122 -24.40 2.94 -1.13
C ARG A 122 -23.24 2.31 -0.38
N VAL A 123 -23.27 2.27 0.96
CA VAL A 123 -22.34 1.43 1.73
C VAL A 123 -23.12 0.90 2.93
N ARG A 124 -23.32 -0.42 3.02
CA ARG A 124 -23.76 -1.03 4.28
C ARG A 124 -22.62 -0.93 5.29
N LEU A 125 -22.45 0.25 5.91
CA LEU A 125 -21.81 0.39 7.21
C LEU A 125 -22.80 -0.09 8.27
N GLY A 126 -23.17 -1.37 8.22
CA GLY A 126 -24.00 -2.01 9.23
C GLY A 126 -23.17 -2.30 10.47
N HIS A 127 -23.62 -1.81 11.63
CA HIS A 127 -23.10 -2.07 12.98
C HIS A 127 -21.58 -2.09 13.07
N MET A 128 -20.94 -0.92 13.16
CA MET A 128 -19.49 -0.93 13.10
C MET A 128 -18.88 0.33 13.70
N MET A 129 -17.80 0.11 14.44
CA MET A 129 -17.12 1.02 15.36
C MET A 129 -17.61 0.80 16.78
N VAL A 130 -17.20 -0.35 17.34
CA VAL A 130 -16.89 -0.45 18.77
C VAL A 130 -15.44 0.01 18.93
N PHE A 131 -15.23 1.20 19.48
CA PHE A 131 -13.87 1.64 19.85
C PHE A 131 -13.64 1.34 21.32
N LYS A 132 -12.55 0.65 21.64
CA LYS A 132 -12.09 0.51 23.02
C LYS A 132 -11.09 1.64 23.27
N VAL A 133 -11.55 2.71 23.90
CA VAL A 133 -10.63 3.74 24.39
C VAL A 133 -10.12 3.28 25.75
N SER A 134 -8.92 2.73 25.81
CA SER A 134 -8.24 2.47 27.09
C SER A 134 -7.75 3.80 27.65
N LEU A 135 -8.59 4.49 28.43
CA LEU A 135 -8.24 5.76 29.06
C LEU A 135 -7.41 5.49 30.32
N VAL A 136 -6.10 5.76 30.27
CA VAL A 136 -5.41 6.46 31.36
C VAL A 136 -5.43 7.93 30.99
N ALA A 137 -6.60 8.57 30.98
CA ALA A 137 -6.75 9.88 30.35
C ALA A 137 -7.83 10.74 31.01
N VAL A 138 -7.54 11.20 32.22
CA VAL A 138 -7.75 12.58 32.67
C VAL A 138 -6.71 12.83 33.77
N ASN A 139 -5.82 13.81 33.64
CA ASN A 139 -5.12 14.31 34.84
C ASN A 139 -6.18 14.94 35.76
N ASN A 140 -6.26 14.49 37.02
CA ASN A 140 -7.29 14.83 38.03
C ASN A 140 -8.61 14.02 38.03
N LEU A 141 -8.61 12.73 37.68
CA LEU A 141 -9.64 11.83 38.28
C LEU A 141 -9.39 11.75 39.78
N SER A 142 -10.44 11.81 40.60
CA SER A 142 -10.32 11.50 42.03
C SER A 142 -9.61 10.16 42.16
N ARG A 143 -8.51 10.11 42.92
CA ARG A 143 -7.74 8.87 43.10
C ARG A 143 -8.63 7.82 43.75
N VAL A 144 -9.09 6.85 42.95
CA VAL A 144 -9.81 5.68 43.44
C VAL A 144 -8.76 4.65 43.89
N GLU A 145 -8.64 4.44 45.20
CA GLU A 145 -7.88 3.32 45.76
C GLU A 145 -8.78 2.09 45.96
N ARG A 146 -8.38 0.99 45.27
CA ARG A 146 -8.78 -0.42 45.37
C ARG A 146 -10.25 -0.76 45.70
N VAL A 147 -11.01 -1.17 44.69
CA VAL A 147 -12.05 -2.22 44.78
C VAL A 147 -12.20 -2.91 43.42
N GLY A 148 -12.08 -4.25 43.40
CA GLY A 148 -12.44 -5.09 42.26
C GLY A 148 -13.89 -5.57 42.34
N VAL A 149 -14.68 -5.28 41.30
CA VAL A 149 -15.97 -5.93 41.03
C VAL A 149 -16.00 -6.34 39.55
N CYS A 150 -15.87 -7.63 39.26
CA CYS A 150 -16.19 -8.20 37.94
C CYS A 150 -17.72 -8.37 37.81
N PRO A 151 -18.36 -7.98 36.68
CA PRO A 151 -19.76 -8.33 36.44
C PRO A 151 -19.92 -9.81 36.08
N THR A 152 -21.08 -10.36 36.43
CA THR A 152 -21.46 -11.77 36.34
C THR A 152 -21.56 -12.31 34.89
N LYS A 153 -21.35 -13.63 34.75
CA LYS A 153 -21.31 -14.43 33.51
C LYS A 153 -22.51 -14.24 32.54
N GLU A 154 -23.61 -13.62 32.97
CA GLU A 154 -24.77 -13.33 32.11
C GLU A 154 -24.57 -12.11 31.19
N ARG A 155 -23.80 -11.09 31.57
CA ARG A 155 -23.52 -9.92 30.71
C ARG A 155 -22.55 -10.25 29.57
N GLN A 156 -21.53 -11.07 29.80
CA GLN A 156 -20.62 -11.57 28.76
C GLN A 156 -21.32 -12.47 27.73
N ARG A 157 -22.50 -13.03 28.07
CA ARG A 157 -23.24 -13.95 27.21
C ARG A 157 -23.95 -13.24 26.07
N ARG A 158 -24.43 -12.00 26.24
CA ARG A 158 -25.06 -11.22 25.15
C ARG A 158 -24.10 -10.86 24.02
N ILE A 159 -22.81 -10.73 24.31
CA ILE A 159 -21.77 -10.43 23.31
C ILE A 159 -21.39 -11.68 22.50
N ARG A 160 -21.43 -12.89 23.10
CA ARG A 160 -21.08 -14.13 22.40
C ARG A 160 -22.15 -14.66 21.43
N THR A 161 -23.43 -14.32 21.61
CA THR A 161 -24.51 -14.91 20.81
C THR A 161 -24.61 -14.38 19.37
N CYS A 162 -23.81 -13.39 18.97
CA CYS A 162 -23.69 -12.98 17.57
C CYS A 162 -22.57 -13.72 16.80
N LEU A 163 -21.84 -14.63 17.45
CA LEU A 163 -20.66 -15.31 16.91
C LEU A 163 -20.71 -16.83 17.17
N HIS A 164 -21.73 -17.55 16.70
CA HIS A 164 -21.62 -18.97 16.28
C HIS A 164 -22.94 -19.51 15.73
N CYS A 165 -22.93 -19.95 14.47
CA CYS A 165 -23.83 -20.98 13.98
C CYS A 165 -22.99 -22.10 13.35
N GLN A 166 -23.24 -23.32 13.86
CA GLN A 166 -22.91 -24.65 13.34
C GLN A 166 -21.49 -25.20 13.50
N SER A 167 -21.34 -26.16 14.41
CA SER A 167 -21.17 -27.56 14.00
C SER A 167 -21.27 -28.52 15.20
N HIS A 168 -22.03 -29.61 15.05
CA HIS A 168 -21.79 -30.86 15.76
C HIS A 168 -22.31 -32.03 14.92
N GLY A 169 -21.44 -33.02 14.70
CA GLY A 169 -21.76 -34.30 14.07
C GLY A 169 -20.49 -35.11 13.86
N SER A 170 -20.17 -36.00 14.80
CA SER A 170 -19.00 -36.89 14.82
C SER A 170 -19.25 -38.20 14.06
N VAL A 171 -18.31 -38.64 13.22
CA VAL A 171 -18.09 -40.07 12.84
C VAL A 171 -16.60 -40.28 12.47
N GLN A 172 -15.94 -41.29 13.06
CA GLN A 172 -14.65 -41.84 12.57
C GLN A 172 -14.91 -42.96 11.54
N PRO A 173 -14.02 -43.20 10.55
CA PRO A 173 -13.11 -44.36 10.68
C PRO A 173 -11.76 -44.34 9.91
N ARG A 174 -10.82 -45.12 10.48
CA ARG A 174 -9.81 -46.03 9.89
C ARG A 174 -8.57 -45.48 9.15
N GLU A 175 -7.43 -46.00 9.62
CA GLU A 175 -6.09 -45.96 9.03
C GLU A 175 -6.03 -46.65 7.66
N ASP A 176 -5.37 -46.01 6.69
CA ASP A 176 -4.72 -46.71 5.57
C ASP A 176 -3.53 -45.88 4.98
N LEU A 177 -2.40 -46.58 4.87
CA LEU A 177 -1.17 -46.41 4.05
C LEU A 177 -0.85 -45.07 3.32
N ARG A 178 -0.85 -43.91 3.99
CA ARG A 178 -0.33 -42.63 3.43
C ARG A 178 0.71 -41.89 4.30
N SER A 179 1.37 -42.57 5.23
CA SER A 179 2.17 -41.91 6.28
C SER A 179 3.62 -41.55 5.91
N MET A 180 4.10 -41.77 4.68
CA MET A 180 5.48 -41.41 4.30
C MET A 180 5.67 -39.98 3.75
N TRP A 181 4.61 -39.16 3.70
CA TRP A 181 4.67 -37.80 3.12
C TRP A 181 4.77 -36.68 4.16
N LYS A 182 4.53 -37.00 5.45
CA LYS A 182 4.29 -36.00 6.50
C LYS A 182 5.53 -35.53 7.27
N VAL A 183 6.72 -36.03 6.95
CA VAL A 183 7.95 -35.72 7.71
C VAL A 183 8.88 -34.74 6.98
N ALA A 184 8.66 -34.46 5.69
CA ALA A 184 9.62 -33.65 4.92
C ALA A 184 9.15 -32.23 4.56
N PHE A 185 7.84 -31.96 4.39
CA PHE A 185 7.38 -30.69 3.82
C PHE A 185 6.03 -30.20 4.39
N PRO A 186 6.04 -29.46 5.51
CA PRO A 186 4.83 -28.96 6.16
C PRO A 186 4.01 -27.93 5.35
N TRP A 187 4.60 -27.29 4.32
CA TRP A 187 3.95 -26.25 3.51
C TRP A 187 3.08 -26.82 2.37
N ALA A 188 3.48 -27.95 1.77
CA ALA A 188 2.79 -28.55 0.62
C ALA A 188 1.43 -29.19 0.97
N ALA A 189 1.28 -29.68 2.21
CA ALA A 189 0.01 -30.19 2.71
C ALA A 189 -1.00 -29.07 3.06
N LYS A 190 -0.54 -27.81 3.14
CA LYS A 190 -1.30 -26.66 3.65
C LYS A 190 -1.90 -25.78 2.55
N LEU A 191 -1.27 -25.69 1.37
CA LEU A 191 -1.89 -25.13 0.17
C LEU A 191 -3.11 -25.93 -0.30
N ALA A 192 -3.14 -27.24 -0.04
CA ALA A 192 -4.27 -28.10 -0.37
C ALA A 192 -5.46 -28.02 0.62
N ASN A 193 -5.27 -27.43 1.81
CA ASN A 193 -6.26 -27.50 2.92
C ASN A 193 -6.60 -26.15 3.59
N SER A 194 -6.18 -25.02 3.02
CA SER A 194 -6.60 -23.68 3.46
C SER A 194 -6.34 -23.35 4.95
N ASP A 195 -5.30 -23.91 5.57
CA ASP A 195 -4.88 -23.56 6.94
C ASP A 195 -3.43 -23.06 6.93
N ILE A 196 -3.27 -21.78 7.24
CA ILE A 196 -2.06 -20.99 6.95
C ILE A 196 -1.41 -20.38 8.19
N SER A 197 -1.84 -20.84 9.37
CA SER A 197 -1.33 -20.45 10.69
C SER A 197 0.16 -20.78 10.93
N ALA A 198 0.89 -21.29 9.93
CA ALA A 198 2.31 -21.63 10.02
C ALA A 198 3.17 -21.00 8.90
N LEU A 199 2.68 -19.98 8.19
CA LEU A 199 3.51 -19.10 7.36
C LEU A 199 4.27 -18.07 8.23
N GLU A 200 4.94 -18.53 9.29
CA GLU A 200 6.07 -17.76 9.81
C GLU A 200 7.23 -17.95 8.83
N SER A 201 7.22 -17.17 7.75
CA SER A 201 8.42 -16.98 6.93
C SER A 201 9.43 -16.18 7.76
N PRO A 202 10.67 -16.67 7.95
CA PRO A 202 11.71 -15.92 8.63
C PRO A 202 12.03 -14.67 7.79
N SER A 203 11.49 -13.51 8.20
CA SER A 203 11.72 -12.17 7.64
C SER A 203 11.89 -12.11 6.11
N LEU A 204 10.89 -11.56 5.40
CA LEU A 204 10.92 -11.14 3.99
C LEU A 204 11.97 -10.04 3.68
N VAL A 205 13.07 -9.95 4.45
CA VAL A 205 13.93 -8.77 4.50
C VAL A 205 15.41 -9.17 4.61
N LYS A 206 15.97 -9.69 3.52
CA LYS A 206 17.36 -9.41 3.15
C LYS A 206 17.37 -7.94 2.75
N ARG A 207 17.45 -7.05 3.75
CA ARG A 207 17.40 -5.60 3.54
C ARG A 207 18.66 -5.20 2.77
N ALA A 208 18.52 -4.22 1.88
CA ALA A 208 19.65 -3.40 1.43
C ALA A 208 20.42 -2.90 2.67
N ASP A 209 21.75 -3.06 2.68
CA ASP A 209 22.60 -2.91 3.87
C ASP A 209 22.50 -1.53 4.56
N VAL A 210 22.01 -0.50 3.87
CA VAL A 210 21.74 0.83 4.44
C VAL A 210 20.50 1.45 3.79
N CYS A 211 19.38 1.53 4.51
CA CYS A 211 18.26 2.38 4.12
C CYS A 211 18.39 3.72 4.86
N PRO A 212 18.51 4.86 4.18
CA PRO A 212 18.50 6.17 4.83
C PRO A 212 17.21 6.33 5.65
N VAL A 213 17.33 6.67 6.94
CA VAL A 213 16.19 6.90 7.84
C VAL A 213 16.12 8.36 8.27
N ASN A 214 14.89 8.84 8.48
CA ASN A 214 14.56 10.09 9.19
C ASN A 214 15.10 11.38 8.54
N ARG A 215 14.58 11.73 7.37
CA ARG A 215 14.64 13.12 6.89
C ARG A 215 13.25 13.66 6.59
N PRO A 216 12.95 14.92 6.98
CA PRO A 216 11.73 15.59 6.55
C PRO A 216 11.68 15.60 5.02
N ARG A 217 10.55 15.19 4.46
CA ARG A 217 10.30 15.24 3.02
C ARG A 217 10.58 16.64 2.50
N LYS A 218 11.38 16.77 1.44
CA LYS A 218 11.68 18.06 0.80
C LYS A 218 10.52 18.58 -0.07
N GLY A 219 9.70 17.67 -0.57
CA GLY A 219 8.66 17.93 -1.57
C GLY A 219 9.23 18.01 -3.00
N ALA A 220 8.34 17.95 -3.99
CA ALA A 220 8.67 18.21 -5.39
C ALA A 220 8.98 19.70 -5.64
N ALA A 221 9.78 19.97 -6.67
CA ALA A 221 9.92 21.34 -7.18
C ALA A 221 8.59 21.81 -7.79
N PRO A 222 8.28 23.12 -7.71
CA PRO A 222 7.03 23.64 -8.25
C PRO A 222 7.07 23.69 -9.79
N TYR A 223 5.94 23.34 -10.42
CA TYR A 223 5.71 23.60 -11.84
C TYR A 223 5.54 25.11 -12.12
N ASN A 224 5.98 25.58 -13.28
CA ASN A 224 5.72 26.96 -13.71
C ASN A 224 4.24 27.15 -14.10
N GLU A 225 3.70 28.36 -13.90
CA GLU A 225 2.34 28.71 -14.31
C GLU A 225 2.20 28.94 -15.83
N TYR A 226 3.31 29.15 -16.52
CA TYR A 226 3.36 29.48 -17.94
C TYR A 226 3.94 28.34 -18.79
N TYR A 227 3.41 28.21 -20.00
CA TYR A 227 3.89 27.27 -21.01
C TYR A 227 5.29 27.68 -21.51
N PRO A 228 6.19 26.75 -21.86
CA PRO A 228 6.02 25.29 -21.88
C PRO A 228 6.23 24.58 -20.54
N SER A 229 6.78 25.23 -19.52
CA SER A 229 7.09 24.61 -18.22
C SER A 229 5.87 24.32 -17.34
N LYS A 230 4.66 24.73 -17.78
CA LYS A 230 3.38 24.25 -17.24
C LYS A 230 3.08 22.81 -17.68
N TYR A 231 3.72 22.32 -18.73
CA TYR A 231 3.46 21.01 -19.34
C TYR A 231 1.96 20.80 -19.63
N THR A 232 1.34 19.76 -19.07
CA THR A 232 -0.09 19.50 -19.22
C THR A 232 -0.95 20.28 -18.22
N GLY A 233 -0.32 20.87 -17.19
CA GLY A 233 -0.97 21.70 -16.18
C GLY A 233 -1.56 20.94 -15.00
N ALA A 234 -1.25 19.65 -14.84
CA ALA A 234 -1.67 18.87 -13.68
C ALA A 234 -1.02 19.41 -12.40
N ARG A 235 -1.81 19.57 -11.34
CA ARG A 235 -1.36 20.08 -10.04
C ARG A 235 -2.23 19.56 -8.90
N ASN A 236 -1.62 19.32 -7.75
CA ASN A 236 -2.29 18.90 -6.52
C ASN A 236 -3.11 17.62 -6.72
N GLY A 237 -2.61 16.70 -7.54
CA GLY A 237 -3.28 15.45 -7.86
C GLY A 237 -4.57 15.63 -8.66
N GLN A 238 -4.73 16.74 -9.38
CA GLN A 238 -5.90 17.03 -10.21
C GLN A 238 -5.64 16.74 -11.70
N PRO A 239 -6.70 16.53 -12.51
CA PRO A 239 -6.55 16.29 -13.94
C PRO A 239 -5.87 17.46 -14.67
N GLY A 240 -4.86 17.15 -15.47
CA GLY A 240 -4.26 18.07 -16.44
C GLY A 240 -5.06 18.14 -17.75
N THR A 241 -4.56 18.90 -18.72
CA THR A 241 -5.21 19.08 -20.04
C THR A 241 -5.06 17.89 -20.98
N GLY A 242 -4.12 16.98 -20.73
CA GLY A 242 -3.79 15.86 -21.62
C GLY A 242 -3.10 16.27 -22.94
N LYS A 243 -2.76 17.56 -23.10
CA LYS A 243 -2.07 18.10 -24.28
C LYS A 243 -0.56 18.14 -24.02
N GLY A 244 0.18 17.20 -24.60
CA GLY A 244 1.65 17.14 -24.47
C GLY A 244 2.36 17.53 -25.77
N GLY A 245 3.41 16.80 -26.12
CA GLY A 245 4.28 17.12 -27.26
C GLY A 245 5.27 18.23 -26.93
N VAL A 246 5.63 18.36 -25.66
CA VAL A 246 6.54 19.39 -25.16
C VAL A 246 7.85 18.79 -24.70
N GLN A 247 8.93 19.56 -24.80
CA GLN A 247 10.22 19.17 -24.27
C GLN A 247 10.15 19.11 -22.74
N VAL A 248 10.71 18.06 -22.15
CA VAL A 248 10.80 17.88 -20.69
C VAL A 248 12.26 17.58 -20.30
N PRO A 249 12.85 18.35 -19.38
CA PRO A 249 12.36 19.63 -18.87
C PRO A 249 12.21 20.67 -19.98
N ALA A 250 11.24 21.57 -19.83
CA ALA A 250 11.01 22.65 -20.77
C ALA A 250 12.23 23.60 -20.83
N PRO A 251 12.55 24.22 -21.99
CA PRO A 251 13.62 25.20 -22.08
C PRO A 251 13.48 26.31 -21.03
N GLY A 252 14.52 26.51 -20.22
CA GLY A 252 14.51 27.50 -19.12
C GLY A 252 13.91 27.00 -17.81
N ASP A 253 13.40 25.76 -17.74
CA ASP A 253 12.97 25.13 -16.49
C ASP A 253 14.18 24.64 -15.68
N THR A 254 14.74 25.52 -14.87
CA THR A 254 15.85 25.19 -13.97
C THR A 254 15.39 24.47 -12.70
N ALA A 255 14.09 24.49 -12.38
CA ALA A 255 13.55 23.83 -11.19
C ALA A 255 13.57 22.30 -11.33
N HIS A 256 13.50 21.81 -12.57
CA HIS A 256 13.55 20.38 -12.89
C HIS A 256 14.85 19.96 -13.61
N ALA A 257 15.92 20.74 -13.41
CA ALA A 257 17.25 20.34 -13.86
C ALA A 257 17.68 19.03 -13.19
N TYR A 258 18.50 18.24 -13.89
CA TYR A 258 19.01 16.99 -13.33
C TYR A 258 19.97 17.29 -12.15
N GLU A 259 19.71 16.63 -11.02
CA GLU A 259 20.61 16.51 -9.88
C GLU A 259 20.83 15.00 -9.62
N ALA A 260 22.08 14.57 -9.51
CA ALA A 260 22.39 13.18 -9.16
C ALA A 260 22.02 12.92 -7.69
N PRO A 261 21.52 11.72 -7.33
CA PRO A 261 21.17 11.44 -5.94
C PRO A 261 22.42 11.46 -5.05
N SER A 262 22.28 11.98 -3.84
CA SER A 262 23.27 11.82 -2.79
C SER A 262 23.19 10.42 -2.17
N SER A 263 24.15 10.07 -1.31
CA SER A 263 24.13 8.82 -0.54
C SER A 263 22.97 8.71 0.45
N THR A 264 22.15 9.76 0.61
CA THR A 264 21.01 9.79 1.51
C THR A 264 19.67 9.82 0.80
N ASP A 265 19.65 9.91 -0.53
CA ASP A 265 18.41 9.93 -1.32
C ASP A 265 18.05 8.51 -1.74
N ILE A 266 16.76 8.19 -1.68
CA ILE A 266 16.25 6.83 -1.90
C ILE A 266 15.88 6.66 -3.38
N ARG A 267 16.34 5.57 -3.98
CA ARG A 267 15.97 5.10 -5.32
C ARG A 267 15.58 3.63 -5.24
N GLY A 268 14.82 3.14 -6.20
CA GLY A 268 14.29 1.77 -6.19
C GLY A 268 14.08 1.17 -7.58
N PRO A 269 13.13 0.23 -7.73
CA PRO A 269 13.02 -0.58 -8.94
C PRO A 269 12.43 0.18 -10.14
N CYS A 270 11.72 1.29 -9.90
CA CYS A 270 11.02 2.03 -10.95
C CYS A 270 11.93 3.08 -11.62
N PRO A 271 12.38 2.87 -12.87
CA PRO A 271 13.24 3.84 -13.55
C PRO A 271 12.59 5.22 -13.73
N GLY A 272 11.28 5.25 -13.95
CA GLY A 272 10.52 6.49 -14.10
C GLY A 272 10.49 7.34 -12.83
N LEU A 273 10.29 6.72 -11.65
CA LEU A 273 10.29 7.42 -10.37
C LEU A 273 11.71 7.87 -9.96
N ASN A 274 12.73 7.03 -10.23
CA ASN A 274 14.12 7.41 -9.97
C ASN A 274 14.52 8.65 -10.80
N MET A 275 14.19 8.65 -12.10
CA MET A 275 14.37 9.80 -12.97
C MET A 275 13.59 11.01 -12.44
N ALA A 276 12.32 10.83 -12.06
CA ALA A 276 11.48 11.92 -11.57
C ALA A 276 12.07 12.60 -10.33
N ALA A 277 12.62 11.81 -9.40
CA ALA A 277 13.29 12.32 -8.21
C ALA A 277 14.60 13.04 -8.57
N ASN A 278 15.41 12.48 -9.49
CA ASN A 278 16.64 13.12 -10.00
C ASN A 278 16.36 14.43 -10.76
N HIS A 279 15.14 14.64 -11.24
CA HIS A 279 14.69 15.88 -11.89
C HIS A 279 13.70 16.69 -11.02
N HIS A 280 13.57 16.39 -9.73
CA HIS A 280 12.70 17.10 -8.79
C HIS A 280 11.20 17.16 -9.13
N PHE A 281 10.71 16.37 -10.10
CA PHE A 281 9.27 16.27 -10.42
C PHE A 281 8.47 15.60 -9.28
N ILE A 282 9.16 14.76 -8.51
CA ILE A 282 8.74 14.29 -7.18
C ILE A 282 9.83 14.68 -6.18
N SER A 283 9.61 14.45 -4.88
CA SER A 283 10.67 14.76 -3.91
C SER A 283 11.99 14.06 -4.20
N HIS A 284 13.08 14.84 -4.26
CA HIS A 284 14.42 14.35 -4.62
C HIS A 284 14.95 13.30 -3.64
N ASP A 285 14.51 13.36 -2.38
CA ASP A 285 14.89 12.41 -1.32
C ASP A 285 14.28 11.01 -1.49
N GLY A 286 13.36 10.84 -2.44
CA GLY A 286 12.71 9.55 -2.73
C GLY A 286 11.51 9.24 -1.83
N GLN A 287 11.01 10.20 -1.05
CA GLN A 287 9.72 10.11 -0.36
C GLN A 287 8.69 10.99 -1.06
N THR A 288 7.76 10.37 -1.78
CA THR A 288 6.76 11.06 -2.61
C THR A 288 5.36 10.95 -2.02
N THR A 289 4.41 11.70 -2.58
CA THR A 289 2.98 11.66 -2.22
C THR A 289 2.13 11.22 -3.40
N TYR A 290 0.88 10.83 -3.13
CA TYR A 290 -0.13 10.58 -4.16
C TYR A 290 -0.20 11.73 -5.19
N ASN A 291 -0.28 12.97 -4.70
CA ASN A 291 -0.42 14.14 -5.56
C ASN A 291 0.83 14.36 -6.41
N GLU A 292 2.03 14.25 -5.81
CA GLU A 292 3.29 14.38 -6.55
C GLU A 292 3.40 13.33 -7.66
N MET A 293 3.06 12.07 -7.39
CA MET A 293 3.05 11.01 -8.41
C MET A 293 2.03 11.25 -9.52
N VAL A 294 0.82 11.69 -9.17
CA VAL A 294 -0.25 11.98 -10.15
C VAL A 294 0.12 13.18 -11.01
N ASP A 295 0.70 14.23 -10.44
CA ASP A 295 1.14 15.42 -11.17
C ASP A 295 2.30 15.08 -12.09
N PHE A 296 3.31 14.36 -11.59
CA PHE A 296 4.46 13.89 -12.36
C PHE A 296 4.03 13.06 -13.58
N ALA A 297 3.22 12.02 -13.39
CA ALA A 297 2.83 11.13 -14.46
C ALA A 297 2.09 11.88 -15.59
N GLN A 298 1.23 12.84 -15.22
CA GLN A 298 0.49 13.66 -16.18
C GLN A 298 1.37 14.74 -16.84
N ASN A 299 2.27 15.40 -16.12
CA ASN A 299 3.07 16.49 -16.70
C ASN A 299 4.25 15.95 -17.52
N VAL A 300 4.92 14.90 -17.05
CA VAL A 300 6.13 14.37 -17.66
C VAL A 300 5.83 13.34 -18.72
N PHE A 301 5.01 12.33 -18.44
CA PHE A 301 4.71 11.28 -19.43
C PHE A 301 3.41 11.52 -20.21
N ASN A 302 2.67 12.59 -19.88
CA ASN A 302 1.33 12.82 -20.39
C ASN A 302 0.44 11.59 -20.21
N TRP A 303 0.46 10.98 -19.03
CA TRP A 303 -0.60 10.03 -18.67
C TRP A 303 -1.91 10.78 -18.49
N ARG A 304 -3.02 10.18 -18.89
CA ARG A 304 -4.34 10.69 -18.53
C ARG A 304 -4.55 10.45 -17.03
N TYR A 305 -5.36 11.31 -16.41
CA TYR A 305 -5.61 11.29 -14.98
C TYR A 305 -6.01 9.90 -14.45
N ASP A 306 -6.79 9.13 -15.19
CA ASP A 306 -7.23 7.80 -14.79
C ASP A 306 -6.08 6.80 -14.62
N LEU A 307 -5.12 6.80 -15.55
CA LEU A 307 -3.93 5.96 -15.45
C LEU A 307 -3.02 6.44 -14.32
N ALA A 308 -2.78 7.76 -14.23
CA ALA A 308 -1.97 8.36 -13.17
C ALA A 308 -2.52 8.05 -11.77
N ALA A 309 -3.83 8.25 -11.58
CA ALA A 309 -4.53 7.94 -10.33
C ALA A 309 -4.49 6.45 -10.00
N PHE A 310 -4.68 5.57 -11.00
CA PHE A 310 -4.57 4.12 -10.80
C PHE A 310 -3.21 3.71 -10.25
N VAL A 311 -2.13 4.07 -10.94
CA VAL A 311 -0.78 3.64 -10.56
C VAL A 311 -0.36 4.24 -9.21
N ALA A 312 -0.63 5.53 -8.97
CA ALA A 312 -0.31 6.16 -7.69
C ALA A 312 -1.10 5.55 -6.52
N THR A 313 -2.37 5.20 -6.75
CA THR A 313 -3.19 4.53 -5.73
C THR A 313 -2.66 3.13 -5.45
N PHE A 314 -2.39 2.35 -6.50
CA PHE A 314 -1.82 1.01 -6.37
C PHE A 314 -0.52 1.04 -5.56
N GLY A 315 0.37 1.99 -5.88
CA GLY A 315 1.64 2.21 -5.19
C GLY A 315 1.48 2.42 -3.69
N ILE A 316 0.60 3.34 -3.30
CA ILE A 316 0.37 3.67 -1.88
C ILE A 316 -0.30 2.52 -1.14
N VAL A 317 -1.25 1.86 -1.80
CA VAL A 317 -2.03 0.79 -1.19
C VAL A 317 -1.15 -0.43 -0.92
N GLN A 318 -0.23 -0.76 -1.82
CA GLN A 318 0.68 -1.88 -1.60
C GLN A 318 1.89 -1.50 -0.75
N ASP A 319 2.57 -0.39 -1.04
CA ASP A 319 3.89 -0.11 -0.47
C ASP A 319 4.01 1.25 0.19
N GLY A 320 2.90 1.97 0.39
CA GLY A 320 2.90 3.28 1.03
C GLY A 320 2.21 3.31 2.39
N ASN A 321 2.13 4.53 2.92
CA ASN A 321 1.30 4.86 4.05
C ASN A 321 -0.03 5.43 3.54
N VAL A 322 -1.08 4.60 3.57
CA VAL A 322 -2.43 4.97 3.12
C VAL A 322 -3.06 6.12 3.92
N LEU A 323 -2.58 6.40 5.14
CA LEU A 323 -3.09 7.49 5.98
C LEU A 323 -2.52 8.85 5.55
N THR A 324 -1.24 8.89 5.20
CA THR A 324 -0.57 10.13 4.74
C THR A 324 -0.59 10.27 3.23
N GLY A 325 -0.88 9.19 2.49
CA GLY A 325 -0.77 9.15 1.05
C GLY A 325 0.68 9.22 0.56
N GLU A 326 1.64 8.78 1.39
CA GLU A 326 3.07 8.85 1.11
C GLU A 326 3.64 7.49 0.70
N LEU A 327 4.62 7.49 -0.20
CA LEU A 327 5.31 6.30 -0.69
C LEU A 327 6.82 6.58 -0.72
N SER A 328 7.62 5.64 -0.23
CA SER A 328 9.05 5.66 -0.54
C SER A 328 9.30 4.91 -1.84
N ILE A 329 10.05 5.52 -2.76
CA ILE A 329 10.29 4.94 -4.10
C ILE A 329 11.32 3.81 -4.11
N GLY A 330 11.87 3.45 -2.94
CA GLY A 330 12.85 2.37 -2.76
C GLY A 330 12.62 1.61 -1.44
N CYS A 331 13.62 1.57 -0.56
CA CYS A 331 13.46 0.99 0.77
C CYS A 331 12.47 1.80 1.65
N ASN A 332 12.02 1.27 2.80
CA ASN A 332 11.03 1.91 3.69
C ASN A 332 11.27 3.40 4.03
N GLY A 333 12.51 3.86 4.07
CA GLY A 333 12.84 5.28 4.20
C GLY A 333 12.48 5.94 5.53
N GLY A 334 12.19 5.16 6.58
CA GLY A 334 11.75 5.69 7.86
C GLY A 334 10.23 5.92 7.97
N GLN A 335 9.44 5.38 7.03
CA GLN A 335 8.00 5.33 7.20
C GLN A 335 7.63 4.52 8.45
N GLN A 336 6.68 5.04 9.24
CA GLN A 336 6.25 4.41 10.49
C GLN A 336 5.50 3.09 10.29
N VAL A 337 4.95 2.87 9.09
CA VAL A 337 4.31 1.60 8.72
C VAL A 337 5.41 0.60 8.32
N PRO A 338 5.47 -0.60 8.94
CA PRO A 338 6.44 -1.62 8.56
C PRO A 338 6.14 -2.20 7.17
N ASN A 339 7.14 -2.81 6.53
CA ASN A 339 7.00 -3.48 5.22
C ASN A 339 6.44 -2.55 4.12
N THR A 340 6.94 -1.32 4.06
CA THR A 340 6.64 -0.33 3.01
C THR A 340 7.90 0.05 2.23
N GLY A 341 7.70 0.78 1.14
CA GLY A 341 8.71 1.11 0.15
C GLY A 341 8.71 0.10 -1.00
N LEU A 342 8.89 0.60 -2.22
CA LEU A 342 8.83 -0.20 -3.46
C LEU A 342 9.90 -1.30 -3.57
N ASN A 343 10.93 -1.34 -2.72
CA ASN A 343 11.87 -2.47 -2.69
C ASN A 343 11.28 -3.69 -1.96
N THR A 344 10.12 -3.55 -1.30
CA THR A 344 9.48 -4.66 -0.60
C THR A 344 9.06 -5.71 -1.61
N HIS A 345 9.67 -6.89 -1.49
CA HIS A 345 9.47 -7.97 -2.44
C HIS A 345 8.04 -8.51 -2.39
N ASP A 346 7.52 -8.86 -3.57
CA ASP A 346 6.20 -9.44 -3.76
C ASP A 346 5.09 -8.55 -3.18
N LYS A 347 5.07 -7.24 -3.48
CA LYS A 347 3.93 -6.35 -3.12
C LYS A 347 3.53 -5.48 -4.28
N PHE A 348 4.37 -4.52 -4.64
CA PHE A 348 4.34 -3.88 -5.96
C PHE A 348 5.47 -4.42 -6.83
N GLU A 349 6.66 -4.58 -6.25
CA GLU A 349 7.78 -5.28 -6.88
C GLU A 349 7.44 -6.76 -7.09
N ALA A 350 7.95 -7.31 -8.20
CA ALA A 350 7.70 -8.69 -8.59
C ALA A 350 8.89 -9.26 -9.38
N ASP A 351 9.04 -10.58 -9.27
CA ASP A 351 9.98 -11.38 -10.05
C ASP A 351 9.78 -11.21 -11.57
N SER A 352 10.76 -11.66 -12.36
CA SER A 352 10.73 -11.56 -13.84
C SER A 352 10.72 -10.13 -14.37
N SER A 353 11.21 -9.17 -13.56
CA SER A 353 11.42 -7.79 -13.96
C SER A 353 12.31 -7.67 -15.22
N ILE A 354 12.08 -6.63 -16.04
CA ILE A 354 12.75 -6.43 -17.33
C ILE A 354 14.29 -6.46 -17.18
N THR A 355 14.80 -5.83 -16.13
CA THR A 355 16.25 -5.58 -15.94
C THR A 355 16.70 -5.66 -14.47
N ARG A 356 15.83 -6.08 -13.56
CA ARG A 356 16.16 -6.25 -12.14
C ARG A 356 16.29 -7.75 -11.86
N THR A 357 17.18 -8.09 -10.95
CA THR A 357 17.37 -9.46 -10.49
C THR A 357 16.21 -9.84 -9.59
N ASP A 358 15.70 -11.06 -9.70
CA ASP A 358 14.72 -11.59 -8.75
C ASP A 358 15.31 -11.58 -7.33
N TYR A 359 14.50 -11.22 -6.34
CA TYR A 359 14.94 -11.02 -4.95
C TYR A 359 15.70 -12.23 -4.38
N TYR A 360 15.20 -13.44 -4.61
CA TYR A 360 15.80 -14.67 -4.09
C TYR A 360 17.07 -15.12 -4.82
N LEU A 361 17.32 -14.61 -6.04
CA LEU A 361 18.55 -14.84 -6.78
C LEU A 361 19.66 -13.88 -6.35
N SER A 362 19.30 -12.77 -5.71
CA SER A 362 20.27 -11.81 -5.20
C SER A 362 20.81 -12.21 -3.81
N PRO A 363 22.14 -12.23 -3.60
CA PRO A 363 22.74 -12.56 -2.31
C PRO A 363 22.22 -11.67 -1.17
N ASN A 364 22.01 -10.38 -1.46
CA ASN A 364 21.56 -9.35 -0.52
C ASN A 364 20.11 -8.92 -0.74
N GLY A 365 19.35 -9.61 -1.59
CA GLY A 365 17.96 -9.24 -1.90
C GLY A 365 17.83 -7.98 -2.77
N ASP A 366 18.88 -7.57 -3.50
CA ASP A 366 18.78 -6.49 -4.49
C ASP A 366 17.87 -6.88 -5.67
N ASN A 367 16.60 -6.47 -5.56
CA ASN A 367 15.54 -6.55 -6.56
C ASN A 367 15.25 -5.20 -7.23
N TYR A 368 16.09 -4.19 -7.03
CA TYR A 368 15.80 -2.80 -7.42
C TYR A 368 16.88 -2.16 -8.29
N GLY A 369 18.15 -2.55 -8.11
CA GLY A 369 19.26 -2.13 -8.94
C GLY A 369 19.13 -2.63 -10.38
N VAL A 370 19.46 -1.78 -11.35
CA VAL A 370 19.57 -2.21 -12.74
C VAL A 370 20.69 -3.25 -12.84
N ASN A 371 20.37 -4.45 -13.31
CA ASN A 371 21.34 -5.50 -13.57
C ASN A 371 21.91 -5.30 -15.00
N GLU A 372 23.22 -5.05 -15.08
CA GLU A 372 23.93 -4.82 -16.33
C GLU A 372 23.75 -5.97 -17.33
N THR A 373 23.82 -7.21 -16.86
CA THR A 373 23.68 -8.41 -17.71
C THR A 373 22.26 -8.48 -18.28
N LEU A 374 21.24 -8.22 -17.47
CA LEU A 374 19.85 -8.21 -17.94
C LEU A 374 19.55 -7.04 -18.89
N PHE A 375 20.14 -5.85 -18.66
CA PHE A 375 19.98 -4.74 -19.60
C PHE A 375 20.58 -5.06 -20.97
N ASN A 376 21.80 -5.61 -21.01
CA ASN A 376 22.41 -6.02 -22.29
C ASN A 376 21.61 -7.15 -22.95
N TYR A 377 21.17 -8.15 -22.18
CA TYR A 377 20.29 -9.21 -22.69
C TYR A 377 19.01 -8.65 -23.32
N TRP A 378 18.36 -7.68 -22.66
CA TRP A 378 17.18 -7.01 -23.19
C TRP A 378 17.47 -6.26 -24.49
N ASN A 379 18.53 -5.47 -24.50
CA ASN A 379 18.96 -4.73 -25.68
C ASN A 379 19.21 -5.66 -26.87
N ASP A 380 19.93 -6.76 -26.64
CA ASP A 380 20.29 -7.70 -27.70
C ASP A 380 19.06 -8.49 -28.18
N PHE A 381 18.18 -8.91 -27.27
CA PHE A 381 16.94 -9.60 -27.59
C PHE A 381 16.02 -8.75 -28.48
N CYS A 382 15.91 -7.46 -28.19
CA CYS A 382 15.10 -6.52 -28.97
C CYS A 382 15.86 -5.83 -30.11
N ASN A 383 17.13 -6.18 -30.35
CA ASN A 383 17.98 -5.51 -31.33
C ASN A 383 17.99 -3.97 -31.17
N GLY A 384 17.92 -3.49 -29.92
CA GLY A 384 17.87 -2.08 -29.56
C GLY A 384 16.56 -1.34 -29.89
N ASP A 385 15.50 -2.05 -30.28
CA ASP A 385 14.17 -1.50 -30.60
C ASP A 385 13.09 -2.06 -29.68
N PHE A 386 12.68 -1.27 -28.68
CA PHE A 386 11.83 -1.71 -27.58
C PHE A 386 10.34 -1.54 -27.88
N THR A 387 9.91 -2.03 -29.04
CA THR A 387 8.50 -2.04 -29.47
C THR A 387 7.67 -3.03 -28.65
N LEU A 388 6.35 -2.84 -28.64
CA LEU A 388 5.42 -3.81 -28.02
C LEU A 388 5.56 -5.23 -28.62
N GLU A 389 5.93 -5.34 -29.90
CA GLU A 389 6.17 -6.63 -30.57
C GLU A 389 7.35 -7.39 -29.94
N CYS A 390 8.44 -6.70 -29.57
CA CYS A 390 9.54 -7.33 -28.86
C CYS A 390 9.17 -7.69 -27.41
N MET A 391 8.44 -6.81 -26.73
CA MET A 391 8.30 -6.89 -25.28
C MET A 391 7.53 -8.12 -24.79
N GLY A 392 6.54 -8.63 -25.54
CA GLY A 392 5.82 -9.85 -25.18
C GLY A 392 6.73 -11.08 -25.08
N PRO A 393 7.40 -11.48 -26.17
CA PRO A 393 8.39 -12.55 -26.18
C PRO A 393 9.55 -12.32 -25.18
N TYR A 394 9.99 -11.07 -24.99
CA TYR A 394 11.03 -10.77 -24.01
C TYR A 394 10.57 -11.07 -22.58
N MET A 395 9.37 -10.63 -22.20
CA MET A 395 8.80 -10.89 -20.88
C MET A 395 8.57 -12.38 -20.65
N ARG A 396 8.20 -13.15 -21.70
CA ARG A 396 8.19 -14.62 -21.63
C ARG A 396 9.57 -15.18 -21.30
N SER A 397 10.62 -14.69 -21.95
CA SER A 397 11.98 -15.17 -21.66
C SER A 397 12.41 -14.88 -20.21
N ARG A 398 11.99 -13.75 -19.64
CA ARG A 398 12.23 -13.42 -18.22
C ARG A 398 11.47 -14.34 -17.28
N TYR A 399 10.19 -14.62 -17.58
CA TYR A 399 9.39 -15.61 -16.87
C TYR A 399 10.05 -16.99 -16.87
N ASP A 400 10.47 -17.49 -18.03
CA ASP A 400 11.10 -18.81 -18.13
C ASP A 400 12.43 -18.85 -17.37
N GLN A 401 13.24 -17.79 -17.42
CA GLN A 401 14.47 -17.70 -16.63
C GLN A 401 14.18 -17.81 -15.12
N SER A 402 13.20 -17.06 -14.61
CA SER A 402 12.81 -17.13 -13.20
C SER A 402 12.28 -18.52 -12.83
N LEU A 403 11.42 -19.11 -13.66
CA LEU A 403 10.89 -20.47 -13.49
C LEU A 403 12.00 -21.54 -13.39
N HIS A 404 13.02 -21.45 -14.24
CA HIS A 404 14.08 -22.46 -14.35
C HIS A 404 15.28 -22.22 -13.41
N THR A 405 15.36 -21.08 -12.73
CA THR A 405 16.54 -20.74 -11.91
C THR A 405 16.21 -20.28 -10.49
N ASN A 406 15.05 -19.67 -10.26
CA ASN A 406 14.63 -19.18 -8.95
C ASN A 406 13.69 -20.20 -8.29
N GLY A 407 14.19 -20.94 -7.30
CA GLY A 407 13.39 -21.91 -6.58
C GLY A 407 12.25 -21.34 -5.73
N ASN A 408 12.26 -20.02 -5.51
CA ASN A 408 11.20 -19.28 -4.83
C ASN A 408 10.46 -18.34 -5.79
N PHE A 409 10.57 -18.58 -7.11
CA PHE A 409 9.90 -17.77 -8.11
C PHE A 409 8.41 -17.67 -7.82
N PHE A 410 7.88 -16.45 -7.78
CA PHE A 410 6.45 -16.22 -7.70
C PHE A 410 5.97 -15.33 -8.84
N ASN A 411 5.06 -15.88 -9.65
CA ASN A 411 4.34 -15.15 -10.70
C ASN A 411 2.90 -14.89 -10.24
N GLY A 412 2.71 -13.89 -9.40
CA GLY A 412 1.37 -13.48 -8.96
C GLY A 412 0.57 -12.74 -10.03
N PRO A 413 -0.71 -12.42 -9.75
CA PRO A 413 -1.53 -11.57 -10.64
C PRO A 413 -0.90 -10.20 -10.96
N LEU A 414 0.01 -9.71 -10.12
CA LEU A 414 0.85 -8.52 -10.35
C LEU A 414 1.71 -8.60 -11.61
N PHE A 415 1.97 -9.78 -12.15
CA PHE A 415 2.69 -9.91 -13.42
C PHE A 415 1.98 -9.16 -14.55
N LEU A 416 0.66 -9.02 -14.52
CA LEU A 416 -0.07 -8.15 -15.45
C LEU A 416 0.36 -6.68 -15.31
N PHE A 417 0.66 -6.23 -14.09
CA PHE A 417 1.23 -4.91 -13.85
C PHE A 417 2.64 -4.82 -14.46
N ALA A 418 3.47 -5.85 -14.29
CA ALA A 418 4.80 -5.92 -14.89
C ALA A 418 4.74 -5.85 -16.44
N LEU A 419 3.76 -6.49 -17.08
CA LEU A 419 3.51 -6.33 -18.52
C LEU A 419 3.11 -4.89 -18.89
N GLY A 420 2.34 -4.21 -18.03
CA GLY A 420 2.08 -2.78 -18.18
C GLY A 420 3.36 -1.95 -18.13
N THR A 421 4.28 -2.27 -17.21
CA THR A 421 5.61 -1.63 -17.17
C THR A 421 6.45 -1.92 -18.41
N ALA A 422 6.31 -3.12 -18.99
CA ALA A 422 6.97 -3.53 -20.24
C ALA A 422 6.43 -2.77 -21.47
N ALA A 423 5.24 -2.18 -21.39
CA ALA A 423 4.73 -1.28 -22.43
C ALA A 423 5.32 0.14 -22.35
N LEU A 424 5.81 0.58 -21.17
CA LEU A 424 6.28 1.95 -20.95
C LEU A 424 7.50 2.38 -21.77
N PRO A 425 8.46 1.52 -22.17
CA PRO A 425 9.49 1.89 -23.13
C PRO A 425 8.90 2.51 -24.41
N SER A 426 7.91 1.85 -25.01
CA SER A 426 7.17 2.35 -26.18
C SER A 426 6.25 3.52 -25.84
N GLN A 427 5.51 3.43 -24.74
CA GLN A 427 4.41 4.35 -24.48
C GLN A 427 4.80 5.63 -23.74
N SER A 428 5.86 5.61 -22.94
CA SER A 428 6.18 6.69 -22.00
C SER A 428 7.64 7.12 -22.01
N PHE A 429 8.59 6.26 -22.37
CA PHE A 429 10.01 6.60 -22.35
C PHE A 429 10.56 6.95 -23.74
N ALA A 430 9.92 6.47 -24.81
CA ALA A 430 10.20 6.93 -26.15
C ALA A 430 10.00 8.46 -26.25
N SER A 431 10.92 9.14 -26.95
CA SER A 431 10.85 10.58 -27.14
C SER A 431 10.05 10.92 -28.38
N TYR A 432 9.07 11.81 -28.25
CA TYR A 432 8.33 12.33 -29.40
C TYR A 432 9.08 13.42 -30.19
N GLY A 433 10.26 13.82 -29.74
CA GLY A 433 11.21 14.57 -30.56
C GLY A 433 11.79 13.72 -31.69
N ASN A 434 11.66 12.39 -31.59
CA ASN A 434 12.00 11.41 -32.63
C ASN A 434 10.77 10.52 -32.95
N GLU A 435 9.61 11.16 -33.12
CA GLU A 435 8.34 10.54 -33.51
C GLU A 435 7.82 9.43 -32.58
N GLY A 436 8.36 9.30 -31.36
CA GLY A 436 7.96 8.27 -30.40
C GLY A 436 8.67 6.94 -30.61
N THR A 437 9.85 6.93 -31.24
CA THR A 437 10.63 5.71 -31.48
C THR A 437 11.31 5.20 -30.19
N PRO A 438 11.03 3.96 -29.73
CA PRO A 438 11.57 3.39 -28.49
C PRO A 438 12.97 2.76 -28.68
N SER A 439 13.90 3.51 -29.26
CA SER A 439 15.27 3.04 -29.49
C SER A 439 16.10 2.98 -28.20
N VAL A 440 17.18 2.19 -28.21
CA VAL A 440 18.15 2.19 -27.10
C VAL A 440 18.72 3.57 -26.76
N SER A 441 18.82 4.48 -27.73
CA SER A 441 19.29 5.84 -27.47
C SER A 441 18.36 6.65 -26.56
N THR A 442 17.05 6.41 -26.64
CA THR A 442 16.03 7.09 -25.84
C THR A 442 15.75 6.33 -24.54
N ILE A 443 15.91 5.01 -24.52
CA ILE A 443 15.60 4.16 -23.36
C ILE A 443 16.77 4.05 -22.38
N ALA A 444 18.01 3.93 -22.86
CA ALA A 444 19.18 3.71 -21.99
C ALA A 444 19.33 4.73 -20.84
N PRO A 445 19.06 6.05 -21.03
CA PRO A 445 19.13 7.02 -19.93
C PRO A 445 18.13 6.76 -18.79
N PHE A 446 16.95 6.22 -19.08
CA PHE A 446 15.97 5.81 -18.06
C PHE A 446 16.43 4.60 -17.24
N TRP A 447 17.41 3.83 -17.72
CA TRP A 447 18.03 2.72 -16.97
C TRP A 447 19.43 3.05 -16.46
N ALA A 448 19.83 4.33 -16.52
CA ALA A 448 21.19 4.77 -16.21
C ALA A 448 22.27 3.96 -16.97
N ALA A 449 21.93 3.50 -18.18
CA ALA A 449 22.80 2.69 -19.01
C ALA A 449 23.59 3.59 -19.97
N THR A 450 24.89 3.35 -20.05
CA THR A 450 25.81 4.09 -20.93
C THR A 450 26.55 3.10 -21.83
N ARG A 451 26.55 3.40 -23.13
CA ARG A 451 27.27 2.57 -24.12
C ARG A 451 28.77 2.72 -23.94
N THR A 452 29.46 1.61 -23.78
CA THR A 452 30.92 1.53 -23.71
C THR A 452 31.55 1.51 -25.11
N SER A 453 32.88 1.67 -25.18
CA SER A 453 33.63 1.58 -26.43
C SER A 453 33.57 0.21 -27.09
N THR A 454 33.26 -0.86 -26.35
CA THR A 454 33.13 -2.23 -26.88
C THR A 454 31.73 -2.53 -27.42
N GLY A 455 30.79 -1.59 -27.28
CA GLY A 455 29.42 -1.72 -27.77
C GLY A 455 28.42 -2.24 -26.74
N HIS A 456 28.87 -2.80 -25.63
CA HIS A 456 28.03 -3.17 -24.48
C HIS A 456 27.65 -1.95 -23.64
N TYR A 457 26.60 -2.08 -22.82
CA TYR A 457 26.15 -1.05 -21.91
C TYR A 457 26.61 -1.35 -20.49
N THR A 458 27.13 -0.34 -19.80
CA THR A 458 27.35 -0.37 -18.35
C THR A 458 26.29 0.45 -17.64
N VAL A 459 25.93 0.08 -16.41
CA VAL A 459 24.83 0.71 -15.68
C VAL A 459 25.29 1.41 -14.40
N ALA A 460 24.63 2.50 -14.04
CA ALA A 460 24.85 3.23 -12.79
C ALA A 460 23.51 3.40 -12.05
N PRO A 461 23.00 2.35 -11.38
CA PRO A 461 21.67 2.37 -10.75
C PRO A 461 21.45 3.57 -9.84
N GLY A 462 20.25 4.16 -9.88
CA GLY A 462 19.91 5.36 -9.11
C GLY A 462 20.18 6.68 -9.84
N THR A 463 21.02 6.68 -10.89
CA THR A 463 21.37 7.89 -11.65
C THR A 463 20.51 8.13 -12.90
N GLU A 464 19.33 7.49 -12.98
CA GLU A 464 18.39 7.58 -14.09
C GLU A 464 18.04 9.03 -14.45
N ARG A 465 17.92 9.33 -15.75
CA ARG A 465 17.72 10.70 -16.24
C ARG A 465 16.92 10.72 -17.54
N LEU A 466 16.33 11.88 -17.84
CA LEU A 466 15.75 12.12 -19.16
C LEU A 466 16.87 12.21 -20.22
N PRO A 467 16.65 11.65 -21.42
CA PRO A 467 17.50 11.95 -22.57
C PRO A 467 17.53 13.46 -22.86
N SER A 468 18.63 13.96 -23.43
CA SER A 468 18.68 15.35 -23.89
C SER A 468 17.64 15.60 -24.98
N TYR A 469 16.97 16.77 -24.92
CA TYR A 469 15.89 17.12 -25.86
C TYR A 469 14.78 16.06 -25.93
N TRP A 470 14.42 15.48 -24.79
CA TRP A 470 13.33 14.52 -24.70
C TRP A 470 11.96 15.23 -24.72
N TYR A 471 10.99 14.67 -25.44
CA TYR A 471 9.62 15.20 -25.53
C TYR A 471 8.61 14.16 -25.10
N ASN A 472 7.62 14.60 -24.32
CA ASN A 472 6.54 13.76 -23.85
C ASN A 472 5.49 13.46 -24.94
N ARG A 473 4.59 12.52 -24.66
CA ARG A 473 3.53 12.13 -25.61
C ARG A 473 2.67 13.33 -26.00
N PRO A 474 2.38 13.55 -27.30
CA PRO A 474 1.42 14.55 -27.76
C PRO A 474 0.01 14.30 -27.23
N THR A 475 -0.41 13.04 -27.23
CA THR A 475 -1.72 12.58 -26.76
C THR A 475 -1.58 11.88 -25.42
N SER A 476 -2.56 12.01 -24.54
CA SER A 476 -2.48 11.43 -23.19
C SER A 476 -2.66 9.90 -23.19
N LEU A 477 -1.85 9.16 -22.43
CA LEU A 477 -1.95 7.69 -22.31
C LEU A 477 -3.03 7.32 -21.31
N SER A 478 -4.06 6.59 -21.74
CA SER A 478 -5.20 6.26 -20.88
C SER A 478 -5.10 4.89 -20.21
N PHE A 479 -5.84 4.69 -19.12
CA PHE A 479 -5.91 3.39 -18.46
C PHE A 479 -6.48 2.28 -19.39
N PRO A 480 -7.57 2.49 -20.16
CA PRO A 480 -8.03 1.49 -21.13
C PRO A 480 -7.02 1.15 -22.21
N GLU A 481 -6.26 2.13 -22.70
CA GLU A 481 -5.24 1.94 -23.73
C GLU A 481 -4.12 1.02 -23.22
N ILE A 482 -3.56 1.30 -22.04
CA ILE A 482 -2.47 0.47 -21.50
C ILE A 482 -2.97 -0.92 -21.05
N VAL A 483 -4.20 -1.04 -20.54
CA VAL A 483 -4.77 -2.34 -20.21
C VAL A 483 -5.01 -3.19 -21.47
N GLY A 484 -5.37 -2.57 -22.58
CA GLY A 484 -5.39 -3.23 -23.90
C GLY A 484 -4.03 -3.84 -24.23
N GLN A 485 -2.96 -3.04 -24.09
CA GLN A 485 -1.60 -3.49 -24.35
C GLN A 485 -1.12 -4.58 -23.38
N VAL A 486 -1.52 -4.52 -22.11
CA VAL A 486 -1.25 -5.58 -21.13
C VAL A 486 -1.88 -6.91 -21.58
N SER A 487 -3.14 -6.87 -22.05
CA SER A 487 -3.84 -8.04 -22.58
C SER A 487 -3.13 -8.61 -23.82
N ASP A 488 -2.67 -7.75 -24.73
CA ASP A 488 -1.94 -8.15 -25.94
C ASP A 488 -0.56 -8.75 -25.59
N LEU A 489 0.19 -8.10 -24.69
CA LEU A 489 1.50 -8.57 -24.24
C LEU A 489 1.39 -9.90 -23.48
N TYR A 490 0.35 -10.08 -22.66
CA TYR A 490 0.11 -11.34 -21.95
C TYR A 490 -0.09 -12.50 -22.94
N GLN A 491 -0.87 -12.26 -24.01
CA GLN A 491 -1.05 -13.24 -25.07
C GLN A 491 0.24 -13.47 -25.87
N ALA A 492 0.97 -12.41 -26.21
CA ALA A 492 2.24 -12.49 -26.94
C ALA A 492 3.34 -13.22 -26.14
N ALA A 493 3.29 -13.14 -24.80
CA ALA A 493 4.14 -13.92 -23.90
C ALA A 493 3.70 -15.39 -23.77
N GLY A 494 2.65 -15.81 -24.47
CA GLY A 494 2.11 -17.17 -24.39
C GLY A 494 1.31 -17.44 -23.12
N SER A 495 0.67 -16.41 -22.58
CA SER A 495 -0.17 -16.46 -21.36
C SER A 495 0.51 -17.17 -20.19
N PRO A 496 1.63 -16.63 -19.65
CA PRO A 496 2.37 -17.26 -18.57
C PRO A 496 1.48 -17.57 -17.37
N ALA A 497 1.60 -18.79 -16.82
CA ALA A 497 0.76 -19.23 -15.72
C ALA A 497 1.06 -18.44 -14.44
N PHE A 498 0.03 -18.11 -13.68
CA PHE A 498 0.15 -17.56 -12.33
C PHE A 498 0.40 -18.68 -11.32
N GLY A 499 1.22 -18.43 -10.31
CA GLY A 499 1.66 -19.46 -9.38
C GLY A 499 3.11 -19.26 -8.95
N GLY A 500 3.75 -20.29 -8.43
CA GLY A 500 5.15 -20.17 -8.03
C GLY A 500 5.87 -21.50 -7.89
N ASN A 501 7.19 -21.43 -7.93
CA ASN A 501 8.06 -22.55 -7.58
C ASN A 501 8.00 -22.83 -6.08
N THR A 502 8.23 -24.09 -5.73
CA THR A 502 8.01 -24.61 -4.39
C THR A 502 9.30 -25.00 -3.68
N GLY A 503 10.22 -24.04 -3.59
CA GLY A 503 11.51 -24.15 -2.90
C GLY A 503 12.64 -24.72 -3.75
N LYS A 504 12.39 -25.01 -5.03
CA LYS A 504 13.42 -25.39 -6.03
C LYS A 504 12.98 -25.00 -7.44
N PRO A 505 13.89 -24.78 -8.38
CA PRO A 505 13.51 -24.55 -9.78
C PRO A 505 12.64 -25.69 -10.33
N ASP A 506 11.84 -25.39 -11.34
CA ASP A 506 10.99 -26.38 -12.03
C ASP A 506 10.00 -27.12 -11.12
N SER A 507 9.47 -26.44 -10.11
CA SER A 507 8.51 -27.01 -9.17
C SER A 507 7.23 -26.19 -9.04
N PHE A 508 6.85 -25.60 -10.17
CA PHE A 508 5.77 -24.63 -10.28
C PHE A 508 4.41 -25.24 -9.93
N VAL A 509 3.69 -24.56 -9.04
CA VAL A 509 2.30 -24.87 -8.69
C VAL A 509 1.43 -23.69 -9.10
N GLY A 510 0.40 -23.97 -9.90
CA GLY A 510 -0.54 -22.96 -10.36
C GLY A 510 -1.36 -22.35 -9.23
N LEU A 511 -1.59 -21.05 -9.30
CA LEU A 511 -2.41 -20.31 -8.35
C LEU A 511 -3.89 -20.64 -8.54
N GLU A 512 -4.60 -20.80 -7.42
CA GLU A 512 -6.07 -20.85 -7.39
C GLU A 512 -6.61 -19.53 -6.82
N PHE A 513 -7.27 -18.75 -7.67
CA PHE A 513 -7.99 -17.54 -7.29
C PHE A 513 -9.29 -17.39 -8.11
N PRO A 514 -10.33 -18.19 -7.79
CA PRO A 514 -11.57 -18.21 -8.57
C PRO A 514 -12.29 -16.86 -8.63
N GLN A 515 -12.21 -16.04 -7.58
CA GLN A 515 -12.83 -14.72 -7.56
C GLN A 515 -12.18 -13.75 -8.57
N GLY A 516 -10.87 -13.91 -8.81
CA GLY A 516 -10.11 -13.23 -9.85
C GLY A 516 -10.11 -13.93 -11.21
N GLY A 517 -10.87 -15.02 -11.35
CA GLY A 517 -10.91 -15.79 -12.59
C GLY A 517 -9.61 -16.53 -12.91
N ILE A 518 -8.83 -16.92 -11.90
CA ILE A 518 -7.62 -17.74 -12.05
C ILE A 518 -7.89 -19.13 -11.49
N GLU A 519 -7.73 -20.16 -12.32
CA GLU A 519 -7.83 -21.56 -11.90
C GLU A 519 -6.64 -22.34 -12.47
N GLY A 520 -5.95 -23.12 -11.64
CA GLY A 520 -4.74 -23.84 -12.02
C GLY A 520 -3.65 -22.95 -12.61
N GLY A 521 -3.59 -21.68 -12.19
CA GLY A 521 -2.71 -20.65 -12.73
C GLY A 521 -3.15 -20.02 -14.04
N VAL A 522 -4.30 -20.40 -14.60
CA VAL A 522 -4.79 -19.89 -15.88
C VAL A 522 -5.81 -18.78 -15.66
N LEU A 523 -5.55 -17.60 -16.22
CA LEU A 523 -6.53 -16.51 -16.32
C LEU A 523 -7.62 -16.85 -17.33
N LYS A 524 -8.86 -17.02 -16.87
CA LYS A 524 -9.98 -17.40 -17.74
C LYS A 524 -10.42 -16.28 -18.69
N ASN A 525 -10.31 -15.04 -18.25
CA ASN A 525 -10.65 -13.87 -19.05
C ASN A 525 -9.46 -12.92 -19.14
N SER A 526 -8.59 -13.16 -20.12
CA SER A 526 -7.43 -12.31 -20.40
C SER A 526 -7.75 -11.13 -21.33
N THR A 527 -9.03 -10.87 -21.65
CA THR A 527 -9.41 -9.68 -22.43
C THR A 527 -9.07 -8.38 -21.68
N PRO A 528 -9.01 -7.22 -22.35
CA PRO A 528 -8.76 -5.96 -21.65
C PRO A 528 -9.77 -5.68 -20.52
N GLN A 529 -11.04 -6.06 -20.70
CA GLN A 529 -12.04 -5.96 -19.65
C GLN A 529 -11.72 -6.90 -18.47
N GLY A 530 -11.38 -8.16 -18.74
CA GLY A 530 -11.04 -9.13 -17.71
C GLY A 530 -9.81 -8.71 -16.89
N VAL A 531 -8.77 -8.22 -17.57
CA VAL A 531 -7.56 -7.68 -16.93
C VAL A 531 -7.88 -6.45 -16.07
N ALA A 532 -8.67 -5.50 -16.59
CA ALA A 532 -9.10 -4.34 -15.80
C ALA A 532 -9.86 -4.75 -14.54
N CYS A 533 -10.77 -5.71 -14.63
CA CYS A 533 -11.54 -6.15 -13.48
C CYS A 533 -10.72 -6.93 -12.47
N LEU A 534 -9.74 -7.72 -12.92
CA LEU A 534 -8.76 -8.33 -12.03
C LEU A 534 -7.96 -7.25 -11.28
N PHE A 535 -7.47 -6.20 -11.96
CA PHE A 535 -6.81 -5.09 -11.29
C PHE A 535 -7.71 -4.38 -10.27
N TYR A 536 -8.98 -4.14 -10.61
CA TYR A 536 -9.92 -3.54 -9.67
C TYR A 536 -10.03 -4.37 -8.40
N GLN A 537 -10.26 -5.68 -8.53
CA GLN A 537 -10.37 -6.61 -7.40
C GLN A 537 -9.09 -6.63 -6.55
N LEU A 538 -7.92 -6.65 -7.19
CA LEU A 538 -6.61 -6.66 -6.53
C LEU A 538 -6.27 -5.36 -5.77
N VAL A 539 -7.03 -4.28 -5.97
CA VAL A 539 -6.76 -2.98 -5.31
C VAL A 539 -7.90 -2.59 -4.37
N THR A 540 -9.12 -3.08 -4.61
CA THR A 540 -10.29 -2.63 -3.87
C THR A 540 -10.91 -3.68 -2.96
N ASP A 541 -10.63 -4.97 -3.15
CA ASP A 541 -11.30 -6.05 -2.44
C ASP A 541 -10.35 -6.86 -1.55
N PHE A 542 -10.92 -7.67 -0.66
CA PHE A 542 -10.11 -8.57 0.17
C PHE A 542 -9.48 -9.64 -0.72
N ILE A 543 -8.16 -9.73 -0.65
CA ILE A 543 -7.41 -10.73 -1.37
C ILE A 543 -7.41 -12.02 -0.55
N PRO A 544 -7.74 -13.18 -1.13
CA PRO A 544 -7.86 -14.41 -0.37
C PRO A 544 -6.56 -14.80 0.32
N LEU A 545 -6.73 -15.52 1.41
CA LEU A 545 -5.72 -16.14 2.25
C LEU A 545 -4.55 -16.83 1.49
N SER A 546 -4.78 -17.38 0.29
CA SER A 546 -3.75 -17.96 -0.59
C SER A 546 -2.75 -16.95 -1.17
N LEU A 547 -3.13 -15.67 -1.21
CA LEU A 547 -2.34 -14.50 -1.63
C LEU A 547 -2.03 -13.56 -0.45
N ASP A 548 -2.84 -13.62 0.61
CA ASP A 548 -2.80 -12.74 1.79
C ASP A 548 -1.54 -12.92 2.64
N ASN A 549 -1.01 -14.14 2.78
CA ASN A 549 0.16 -14.38 3.63
C ASN A 549 1.52 -14.21 2.91
N GLN A 550 1.51 -13.82 1.63
CA GLN A 550 2.74 -13.65 0.87
C GLN A 550 2.84 -12.26 0.22
N VAL A 551 1.76 -11.65 -0.28
CA VAL A 551 1.94 -10.61 -1.33
C VAL A 551 1.03 -9.37 -1.27
N LEU A 552 -0.24 -9.46 -0.87
CA LEU A 552 -1.19 -8.36 -1.12
C LEU A 552 -2.19 -8.11 0.03
N GLN A 553 -1.67 -7.81 1.22
CA GLN A 553 -2.49 -7.47 2.40
C GLN A 553 -3.15 -6.10 2.22
N LEU A 554 -4.41 -6.09 1.75
CA LEU A 554 -5.22 -4.89 1.67
C LEU A 554 -5.93 -4.60 2.99
N SER A 555 -5.37 -3.69 3.78
CA SER A 555 -6.06 -3.17 4.96
C SER A 555 -7.41 -2.55 4.58
N LYS A 556 -8.37 -2.53 5.52
CA LYS A 556 -9.68 -1.92 5.24
C LYS A 556 -9.55 -0.43 4.89
N VAL A 557 -8.60 0.26 5.50
CA VAL A 557 -8.26 1.65 5.21
C VAL A 557 -7.69 1.77 3.79
N GLY A 558 -6.82 0.86 3.38
CA GLY A 558 -6.31 0.77 2.00
C GLY A 558 -7.43 0.59 0.97
N GLN A 559 -8.40 -0.28 1.24
CA GLN A 559 -9.57 -0.46 0.37
C GLN A 559 -10.42 0.82 0.26
N ILE A 560 -10.62 1.55 1.36
CA ILE A 560 -11.37 2.82 1.36
C ILE A 560 -10.61 3.87 0.55
N PHE A 561 -9.29 3.99 0.78
CA PHE A 561 -8.42 4.87 0.01
C PHE A 561 -8.53 4.54 -1.48
N ALA A 562 -8.36 3.28 -1.85
CA ALA A 562 -8.48 2.79 -3.21
C ALA A 562 -9.83 3.14 -3.85
N LYS A 563 -10.94 2.78 -3.19
CA LYS A 563 -12.29 3.07 -3.69
C LYS A 563 -12.48 4.58 -3.86
N SER A 564 -11.99 5.41 -2.95
CA SER A 564 -12.09 6.88 -3.04
C SER A 564 -11.39 7.46 -4.27
N LYS A 565 -10.29 6.85 -4.74
CA LYS A 565 -9.52 7.32 -5.90
C LYS A 565 -9.94 6.69 -7.23
N LEU A 566 -10.39 5.43 -7.20
CA LEU A 566 -10.51 4.59 -8.40
C LEU A 566 -11.95 4.33 -8.86
N THR A 567 -12.97 4.69 -8.08
CA THR A 567 -14.39 4.45 -8.48
C THR A 567 -14.69 4.98 -9.88
N SER A 568 -14.19 6.17 -10.25
CA SER A 568 -14.41 6.73 -11.58
C SER A 568 -13.56 6.09 -12.68
N VAL A 569 -12.40 5.52 -12.35
CA VAL A 569 -11.50 4.87 -13.31
C VAL A 569 -12.14 3.60 -13.88
N PHE A 570 -12.75 2.80 -13.01
CA PHE A 570 -13.28 1.48 -13.37
C PHE A 570 -14.75 1.48 -13.81
N ALA A 571 -15.47 2.60 -13.66
CA ALA A 571 -16.89 2.70 -14.03
C ALA A 571 -17.18 2.26 -15.48
N ASN A 572 -16.24 2.47 -16.41
CA ASN A 572 -16.40 2.16 -17.83
C ASN A 572 -16.14 0.70 -18.20
N PHE A 573 -15.59 -0.12 -17.30
CA PHE A 573 -15.28 -1.52 -17.57
C PHE A 573 -16.41 -2.47 -17.15
N GLY A 574 -17.45 -1.95 -16.49
CA GLY A 574 -18.59 -2.76 -16.04
C GLY A 574 -18.17 -3.90 -15.11
N CYS A 575 -17.11 -3.69 -14.32
CA CYS A 575 -16.59 -4.74 -13.47
C CYS A 575 -17.65 -5.17 -12.45
N PRO A 576 -17.92 -6.49 -12.31
CA PRO A 576 -18.92 -6.97 -11.39
C PRO A 576 -18.57 -6.52 -9.98
N ALA A 577 -19.56 -5.97 -9.26
CA ALA A 577 -19.45 -5.79 -7.82
C ALA A 577 -19.44 -7.18 -7.18
N LEU A 578 -18.41 -7.48 -6.40
CA LEU A 578 -18.37 -8.68 -5.56
C LEU A 578 -19.21 -8.49 -4.29
#